data_AF-A0A163CER2-F1
#
_entry.id   AF-A0A163CER2-F1
#
_cell.length_a   1.000
_cell.length_b   1.000
_cell.length_c   1.000
_cell.angle_alpha   90.00
_cell.angle_beta   90.00
_cell.angle_gamma   90.00
#
_symmetry.space_group_name_H-M   'P 1'
#
loop_
_entity.id
_entity.type
_entity.pdbx_description
1 polymer ?
#
loop_
_entity_poly.entity_id
_entity_poly.type
_entity_poly.pdbx_seq_one_letter_code
_entity_poly.pdbx_strand_id
1 'polypeptide(L)' 'MAAAFEVGSGVNPSALKVTIQLIAMGVILFVFAWVITQVFAAYQANRATASDVVGSFVKATVIFCLLATVVFW' A
#
# COMPACT_ATOMS: atom_id res chain seq x y z
N MET A 1 -21.87 -18.69 -3.17
CA MET A 1 -21.92 -17.26 -3.56
C MET A 1 -21.06 -16.97 -4.78
N ALA A 2 -19.77 -17.34 -4.80
CA ALA A 2 -18.88 -17.14 -5.96
C ALA A 2 -19.46 -17.70 -7.29
N ALA A 3 -19.95 -18.94 -7.29
CA ALA A 3 -20.58 -19.54 -8.48
C ALA A 3 -21.87 -18.83 -8.92
N ALA A 4 -22.68 -18.29 -7.99
CA ALA A 4 -23.89 -17.55 -8.31
C ALA A 4 -23.57 -16.16 -8.89
N PHE A 5 -22.50 -15.51 -8.39
CA PHE A 5 -21.98 -14.26 -8.95
C PHE A 5 -21.40 -14.47 -10.35
N GLU A 6 -20.65 -15.55 -10.55
CA GLU A 6 -20.05 -15.88 -11.85
C GLU A 6 -21.13 -16.11 -12.92
N VAL A 7 -22.18 -16.88 -12.59
CA VAL A 7 -23.31 -17.11 -13.50
C VAL A 7 -24.13 -15.84 -13.77
N GLY A 8 -24.29 -14.96 -12.77
CA GLY A 8 -25.06 -13.71 -12.92
C GLY A 8 -24.30 -12.54 -13.57
N SER A 9 -22.99 -12.46 -13.39
CA SER A 9 -22.15 -11.35 -13.89
C SER A 9 -21.34 -11.71 -15.15
N GLY A 10 -21.14 -13.00 -15.42
CA GLY A 10 -20.20 -13.47 -16.44
C GLY A 10 -18.73 -13.23 -16.10
N VAL A 11 -18.41 -12.73 -14.90
CA VAL A 11 -17.05 -12.40 -14.46
C VAL A 11 -16.56 -13.45 -13.48
N ASN A 12 -15.35 -13.97 -13.74
CA ASN A 12 -14.68 -14.87 -12.81
C ASN A 12 -14.38 -14.14 -11.48
N PRO A 13 -14.95 -14.59 -10.34
CA PRO A 13 -14.79 -13.94 -9.05
C PRO A 13 -13.33 -13.84 -8.58
N SER A 14 -12.50 -14.82 -8.95
CA SER A 14 -11.09 -14.84 -8.59
C SER A 14 -10.29 -13.77 -9.34
N ALA A 15 -10.56 -13.58 -10.64
CA ALA A 15 -9.94 -12.54 -11.44
C ALA A 15 -10.32 -11.13 -10.95
N LEU A 16 -11.58 -10.94 -10.53
CA LEU A 16 -12.04 -9.69 -9.94
C LEU A 16 -11.34 -9.40 -8.61
N LYS A 17 -11.21 -10.41 -7.72
CA LYS A 17 -10.48 -10.28 -6.45
C LYS A 17 -9.03 -9.83 -6.70
N VAL A 18 -8.32 -10.51 -7.60
CA VAL A 18 -6.91 -10.20 -7.92
C VAL A 18 -6.77 -8.80 -8.49
N THR A 19 -7.68 -8.39 -9.39
CA THR A 19 -7.66 -7.04 -9.97
C THR A 19 -7.81 -5.97 -8.89
N ILE A 20 -8.74 -6.16 -7.94
CA ILE A 20 -8.94 -5.22 -6.83
C ILE A 20 -7.70 -5.19 -5.92
N GLN A 21 -7.10 -6.35 -5.62
CA GLN A 21 -5.87 -6.43 -4.81
C GLN A 21 -4.71 -5.69 -5.48
N LEU A 22 -4.55 -5.82 -6.80
CA LEU A 22 -3.52 -5.10 -7.56
C LEU A 22 -3.74 -3.58 -7.53
N ILE A 23 -4.97 -3.12 -7.72
CA ILE A 23 -5.31 -1.69 -7.64
C ILE A 23 -5.01 -1.17 -6.24
N ALA A 24 -5.45 -1.88 -5.19
CA ALA A 24 -5.20 -1.50 -3.81
C ALA A 24 -3.70 -1.42 -3.49
N MET A 25 -2.91 -2.40 -3.94
CA MET A 25 -1.45 -2.39 -3.78
C MET A 25 -0.80 -1.21 -4.51
N GLY A 26 -1.26 -0.89 -5.73
CA GLY A 26 -0.79 0.28 -6.49
C GLY A 26 -1.00 1.59 -5.72
N VAL A 27 -2.19 1.78 -5.11
CA VAL A 27 -2.49 2.96 -4.29
C VAL A 27 -1.60 3.01 -3.05
N ILE A 28 -1.42 1.88 -2.35
CA ILE A 28 -0.57 1.80 -1.16
C ILE A 28 0.88 2.20 -1.50
N LEU A 29 1.43 1.67 -2.60
CA LEU A 29 2.78 2.01 -3.06
C LEU A 29 2.91 3.50 -3.40
N PHE A 30 1.89 4.09 -4.02
CA PHE A 30 1.88 5.52 -4.34
C PHE A 30 1.92 6.39 -3.07
N VAL A 31 1.09 6.06 -2.08
CA VAL A 31 1.09 6.76 -0.78
C VAL A 31 2.41 6.57 -0.05
N PHE A 32 2.98 5.36 -0.09
CA PHE A 32 4.27 5.07 0.53
C PHE A 32 5.41 5.89 -0.10
N ALA A 33 5.46 5.95 -1.43
CA ALA A 33 6.42 6.77 -2.16
C ALA A 33 6.27 8.26 -1.79
N TRP A 34 5.04 8.76 -1.73
CA TRP A 34 4.76 10.13 -1.30
C TRP A 34 5.30 10.42 0.10
N VAL A 35 5.04 9.53 1.08
CA VAL A 35 5.53 9.70 2.46
C VAL A 35 7.05 9.75 2.50
N ILE A 36 7.74 8.87 1.75
CA ILE A 36 9.20 8.88 1.64
C ILE A 36 9.71 10.22 1.09
N THR A 37 9.08 10.76 0.05
CA THR A 37 9.46 12.07 -0.51
C THR A 37 9.34 13.18 0.55
N GLN A 38 8.29 13.17 1.36
CA GLN A 38 8.11 14.15 2.45
C GLN A 38 9.20 14.04 3.53
N VAL A 39 9.56 12.80 3.91
CA VAL A 39 10.63 12.55 4.89
C VAL A 39 11.98 13.04 4.35
N PHE A 40 12.31 12.76 3.09
CA PHE A 40 13.53 13.27 2.47
C PHE A 40 13.54 14.79 2.34
N ALA A 41 12.41 15.41 1.98
CA ALA A 41 12.30 16.86 1.91
C ALA A 41 12.54 17.50 3.30
N ALA A 42 12.01 16.90 4.37
CA ALA A 42 12.25 17.35 5.74
C ALA A 42 13.73 17.23 6.15
N TYR A 43 14.40 16.15 5.74
CA TYR A 43 15.83 15.96 5.95
C TYR A 43 16.67 17.01 5.22
N GLN A 44 16.42 17.23 3.92
CA GLN A 44 17.14 18.22 3.12
C GLN A 44 16.96 19.65 3.66
N ALA A 45 15.79 19.95 4.21
CA ALA A 45 15.51 21.23 4.84
C ALA A 45 16.16 21.39 6.24
N ASN A 46 16.99 20.45 6.69
CA ASN A 46 17.56 20.36 8.04
C ASN A 46 16.49 20.44 9.16
N ARG A 47 15.24 20.01 8.85
CA ARG A 47 14.12 19.98 9.82
C ARG A 47 14.02 18.65 10.55
N ALA A 48 14.80 17.65 10.15
CA ALA A 48 14.83 16.32 10.74
C ALA A 48 16.27 15.80 10.79
N THR A 49 16.64 15.12 11.88
CA THR A 49 17.94 14.47 11.98
C THR A 49 17.95 13.13 11.24
N ALA A 50 19.12 12.60 10.94
CA ALA A 50 19.25 11.29 10.29
C ALA A 50 18.56 10.16 11.10
N SER A 51 18.58 10.23 12.43
CA SER A 51 17.86 9.27 13.30
C SER A 51 16.35 9.38 13.15
N ASP A 52 15.80 10.59 13.00
CA ASP A 52 14.36 10.80 12.82
C ASP A 52 13.88 10.27 11.46
N VAL A 53 14.72 10.43 10.43
CA VAL A 53 14.48 9.89 9.09
C VAL A 53 14.41 8.37 9.14
N VAL A 54 15.42 7.71 9.73
CA VAL A 54 15.45 6.24 9.86
C VAL A 54 14.25 5.74 10.65
N GLY A 55 13.91 6.39 11.77
CA GLY A 55 12.73 6.02 12.56
C GLY A 55 11.42 6.18 11.79
N SER A 56 11.30 7.24 10.98
CA SER A 56 10.14 7.48 10.12
C SER A 56 10.04 6.44 9.00
N PHE A 57 11.17 6.04 8.42
CA PHE A 57 11.23 4.96 7.43
C PHE A 57 10.78 3.63 8.03
N VAL A 58 11.28 3.25 9.21
CA VAL A 58 10.87 2.01 9.88
C VAL A 58 9.37 2.01 10.13
N LYS A 59 8.81 3.12 10.64
CA LYS A 59 7.36 3.25 10.86
C LYS A 59 6.57 3.12 9.56
N ALA A 60 7.01 3.80 8.50
CA ALA A 60 6.36 3.72 7.19
C ALA A 60 6.38 2.27 6.65
N THR A 61 7.51 1.57 6.78
CA THR A 61 7.67 0.18 6.34
C THR A 61 6.74 -0.76 7.12
N VAL A 62 6.62 -0.59 8.43
CA VAL A 62 5.69 -1.39 9.25
C VAL A 62 4.24 -1.18 8.80
N ILE A 63 3.84 0.08 8.56
CA ILE A 63 2.50 0.40 8.05
C ILE A 63 2.28 -0.22 6.67
N PHE A 64 3.27 -0.14 5.78
CA PHE A 64 3.21 -0.76 4.46
C PHE A 64 3.01 -2.28 4.56
N CYS A 65 3.78 -2.97 5.40
CA CYS A 65 3.63 -4.41 5.62
C CYS A 65 2.23 -4.77 6.14
N LEU A 66 1.70 -4.01 7.11
CA LEU A 66 0.36 -4.24 7.64
C LEU A 66 -0.72 -4.06 6.57
N LEU A 67 -0.64 -3.00 5.77
CA LEU A 67 -1.59 -2.77 4.68
C LEU A 67 -1.50 -3.85 3.60
N ALA A 68 -0.28 -4.27 3.24
CA ALA A 68 -0.07 -5.37 2.31
C ALA A 68 -0.67 -6.68 2.84
N THR A 69 -0.50 -6.98 4.13
CA THR A 69 -1.15 -8.16 4.74
C THR A 69 -2.67 -8.07 4.61
N VAL A 70 -3.29 -6.94 4.96
CA VAL A 70 -4.76 -6.78 4.87
C VAL A 70 -5.29 -6.94 3.44
N VAL A 71 -4.54 -6.51 2.43
CA VAL A 71 -4.96 -6.65 1.03
C VAL A 71 -4.90 -8.11 0.56
N PHE A 72 -3.93 -8.89 1.03
CA PHE A 72 -3.66 -10.24 0.53
C PHE A 72 -4.19 -11.37 1.42
N TRP A 73 -4.63 -11.07 2.64
CA TRP A 73 -5.28 -12.01 3.54
C TRP A 73 -6.75 -12.24 3.14
#